data_AF-A0A563EYU4-F1
#
_entry.id   AF-A0A563EYU4-F1
#
_cell.length_a   1.000
_cell.length_b   1.000
_cell.length_c   1.000
_cell.angle_alpha   90.00
_cell.angle_beta   90.00
_cell.angle_gamma   90.00
#
_symmetry.space_group_name_H-M   'P 1'
#
loop_
_entity.id
_entity.type
_entity.pdbx_description
1 polymer ?
#
loop_
_entity_poly.entity_id
_entity_poly.type
_entity_poly.pdbx_seq_one_letter_code
_entity_poly.pdbx_strand_id
1 'polypeptide(L)'
;MTSASPIAALVSAAAEGDQRAWNEIVDRYTPLVVSVIYKHRLRPADAADVNQTLWLRLVEQIGRLREPEALPGWIMTTTRNECLRVLRVQQRTHLYDPLSAEEPVGEADMATDLDEEMLAVERRQALRDGFRELTEQCQRLLTKLMTDPPPSYQTVSEELAMPIGSIGPTRIRCLGKLRKTPAIMRFLGAPSTGGRGGVLGAAARMGQ
;
A
#
# COMPACT_ATOMS: atom_id res chain seq x y z
N MET A 1 -12.28 -17.34 -5.19
CA MET A 1 -11.90 -16.68 -6.45
C MET A 1 -12.88 -15.54 -6.70
N THR A 2 -12.63 -14.37 -6.13
CA THR A 2 -13.36 -13.15 -6.49
C THR A 2 -12.43 -12.36 -7.39
N SER A 3 -12.81 -12.20 -8.66
CA SER A 3 -12.31 -11.09 -9.45
C SER A 3 -12.56 -9.82 -8.64
N ALA A 4 -11.55 -8.96 -8.47
CA ALA A 4 -11.76 -7.66 -7.84
C ALA A 4 -12.87 -6.95 -8.61
N SER A 5 -13.99 -6.63 -7.95
CA SER A 5 -15.06 -5.87 -8.57
C SER A 5 -14.52 -4.50 -9.03
N PRO A 6 -14.91 -3.99 -10.20
CA PRO A 6 -14.52 -2.65 -10.64
C PRO A 6 -14.85 -1.60 -9.57
N ILE A 7 -13.96 -0.62 -9.37
CA ILE A 7 -14.09 0.38 -8.31
C ILE A 7 -15.42 1.13 -8.45
N ALA A 8 -15.79 1.53 -9.67
CA ALA A 8 -17.06 2.17 -9.94
C ALA A 8 -18.29 1.36 -9.49
N ALA A 9 -18.29 0.04 -9.71
CA ALA A 9 -19.39 -0.82 -9.31
C ALA A 9 -19.49 -0.93 -7.77
N LEU A 10 -18.36 -1.03 -7.08
CA LEU A 10 -18.32 -1.07 -5.63
C LEU A 10 -18.80 0.24 -5.00
N VAL A 11 -18.35 1.37 -5.53
CA VAL A 11 -18.77 2.71 -5.05
C VAL A 11 -20.27 2.89 -5.22
N SER A 12 -20.82 2.54 -6.38
CA SER A 12 -22.26 2.67 -6.65
C SER A 12 -23.08 1.78 -5.70
N ALA A 13 -22.72 0.51 -5.57
CA ALA A 13 -23.43 -0.42 -4.69
C ALA A 13 -23.33 -0.01 -3.21
N ALA A 14 -22.15 0.44 -2.76
CA ALA A 14 -21.98 0.92 -1.40
C ALA A 14 -22.76 2.23 -1.13
N ALA A 15 -22.86 3.13 -2.12
CA ALA A 15 -23.69 4.33 -2.03
C ALA A 15 -25.19 4.03 -1.94
N GLU A 16 -25.64 2.90 -2.50
CA GLU A 16 -27.00 2.38 -2.38
C GLU A 16 -27.25 1.61 -1.06
N GLY A 17 -26.22 1.45 -0.21
CA GLY A 17 -26.31 0.77 1.08
C GLY A 17 -25.93 -0.71 1.05
N ASP A 18 -25.30 -1.22 -0.01
CA ASP A 18 -24.80 -2.60 -0.04
C ASP A 18 -23.61 -2.77 0.91
N GLN A 19 -23.87 -3.43 2.04
CA GLN A 19 -22.87 -3.74 3.06
C GLN A 19 -21.71 -4.61 2.54
N ARG A 20 -21.94 -5.49 1.56
CA ARG A 20 -20.87 -6.33 1.00
C ARG A 20 -19.92 -5.50 0.16
N ALA A 21 -20.46 -4.59 -0.66
CA ALA A 21 -19.65 -3.66 -1.43
C ALA A 21 -18.83 -2.74 -0.51
N TRP A 22 -19.44 -2.25 0.57
CA TRP A 22 -18.73 -1.48 1.60
C TRP A 22 -17.58 -2.27 2.23
N ASN A 23 -17.84 -3.52 2.67
CA ASN A 23 -16.81 -4.36 3.27
C ASN A 23 -15.67 -4.63 2.29
N GLU A 24 -15.97 -4.86 1.00
CA GLU A 24 -14.94 -5.06 -0.03
C GLU A 24 -14.09 -3.78 -0.23
N ILE A 25 -14.68 -2.58 -0.18
CA ILE A 25 -13.93 -1.32 -0.19
C ILE A 25 -13.00 -1.22 1.02
N VAL A 26 -13.53 -1.46 2.23
CA VAL A 26 -12.75 -1.40 3.46
C VAL A 26 -11.58 -2.38 3.41
N ASP A 27 -11.84 -3.65 3.08
CA ASP A 27 -10.82 -4.69 3.00
C ASP A 27 -9.76 -4.37 1.95
N ARG A 28 -10.18 -3.84 0.80
CA ARG A 28 -9.29 -3.50 -0.31
C ARG A 28 -8.35 -2.33 0.02
N TYR A 29 -8.85 -1.30 0.70
CA TYR A 29 -8.06 -0.08 0.94
C TYR A 29 -7.47 0.04 2.35
N THR A 30 -7.84 -0.81 3.30
CA THR A 30 -7.21 -0.84 4.64
C THR A 30 -5.67 -0.94 4.57
N PRO A 31 -5.05 -1.77 3.72
CA PRO A 31 -3.58 -1.80 3.60
C PRO A 31 -2.96 -0.48 3.15
N LEU A 32 -3.64 0.30 2.31
CA LEU A 32 -3.21 1.64 1.89
C LEU A 32 -3.27 2.62 3.06
N VAL A 33 -4.39 2.64 3.77
CA VAL A 33 -4.60 3.50 4.93
C VAL A 33 -3.54 3.24 6.01
N VAL A 34 -3.28 1.97 6.32
CA VAL A 34 -2.24 1.57 7.29
C VAL A 34 -0.85 1.98 6.83
N SER A 35 -0.52 1.86 5.53
CA SER A 35 0.76 2.33 4.98
C SER A 35 0.98 3.81 5.21
N VAL A 36 -0.02 4.63 4.85
CA VAL A 36 0.03 6.09 4.99
C VAL A 36 0.17 6.48 6.47
N ILE A 37 -0.64 5.91 7.36
CA ILE A 37 -0.60 6.20 8.80
C ILE A 37 0.76 5.82 9.39
N TYR A 38 1.31 4.66 9.02
CA TYR A 38 2.58 4.18 9.53
C TYR A 38 3.76 5.12 9.18
N LYS A 39 3.78 5.69 7.97
CA LYS A 39 4.79 6.68 7.55
C LYS A 39 4.83 7.90 8.46
N HIS A 40 3.68 8.32 9.00
CA HIS A 40 3.55 9.51 9.86
C HIS A 40 3.89 9.24 11.34
N ARG A 41 4.20 7.98 11.72
CA ARG A 41 4.66 7.58 13.06
C ARG A 41 3.77 8.10 14.20
N LEU A 42 2.46 8.12 13.98
CA LEU A 42 1.49 8.54 14.99
C LEU A 42 1.49 7.58 16.18
N ARG A 43 1.09 8.07 17.36
CA ARG A 43 0.83 7.17 18.49
C ARG A 43 -0.33 6.23 18.15
N PRO A 44 -0.39 5.02 18.73
CA PRO A 44 -1.44 4.05 18.39
C PRO A 44 -2.88 4.57 18.50
N ALA A 45 -3.17 5.40 19.52
CA ALA A 45 -4.49 6.01 19.69
C ALA A 45 -4.83 7.00 18.55
N ASP A 46 -3.88 7.86 18.19
CA ASP A 46 -4.04 8.83 17.10
C ASP A 46 -4.22 8.13 15.74
N ALA A 47 -3.47 7.04 15.52
CA ALA A 47 -3.58 6.22 14.32
C ALA A 47 -4.99 5.60 14.19
N ALA A 48 -5.56 5.13 15.31
CA ALA A 48 -6.92 4.61 15.34
C ALA A 48 -7.96 5.71 15.04
N ASP A 49 -7.78 6.91 15.60
CA ASP A 49 -8.66 8.06 15.35
C ASP A 49 -8.63 8.50 13.89
N VAL A 50 -7.45 8.54 13.26
CA VAL A 50 -7.32 8.83 11.83
C VAL A 50 -8.05 7.80 11.00
N ASN A 51 -7.84 6.51 11.27
CA ASN A 51 -8.52 5.43 10.55
C ASN A 51 -10.05 5.53 10.70
N GLN A 52 -10.55 5.73 11.91
CA GLN A 52 -11.99 5.90 12.16
C GLN A 52 -12.54 7.13 11.42
N THR A 53 -11.86 8.27 11.51
CA THR A 53 -12.28 9.52 10.85
C THR A 53 -12.34 9.34 9.33
N LEU A 54 -11.36 8.66 8.74
CA LEU A 54 -11.35 8.37 7.32
C LEU A 54 -12.60 7.58 6.90
N TRP A 55 -12.88 6.44 7.54
CA TRP A 55 -13.99 5.58 7.15
C TRP A 55 -15.35 6.25 7.39
N LEU A 56 -15.48 7.04 8.46
CA LEU A 56 -16.66 7.87 8.70
C LEU A 56 -16.88 8.90 7.60
N ARG A 57 -15.83 9.62 7.20
CA ARG A 57 -15.94 10.57 6.09
C ARG A 57 -16.26 9.89 4.77
N LEU A 58 -15.71 8.70 4.54
CA LEU A 58 -15.98 7.97 3.31
C LEU A 58 -17.46 7.58 3.24
N VAL A 59 -18.03 7.01 4.30
CA VAL A 59 -19.46 6.62 4.28
C VAL A 59 -20.38 7.84 4.10
N GLU A 60 -20.01 9.00 4.65
CA GLU A 60 -20.78 10.25 4.47
C GLU A 60 -20.70 10.84 3.06
N GLN A 61 -19.63 10.56 2.32
CA GLN A 61 -19.33 11.21 1.03
C GLN A 61 -19.39 10.24 -0.16
N ILE A 62 -19.47 8.93 0.06
CA ILE A 62 -19.39 7.93 -1.01
C ILE A 62 -20.46 8.13 -2.09
N GLY A 63 -21.68 8.51 -1.70
CA GLY A 63 -22.77 8.84 -2.65
C GLY A 63 -22.62 10.19 -3.36
N ARG A 64 -21.65 11.02 -2.97
CA ARG A 64 -21.34 12.31 -3.62
C ARG A 64 -20.08 12.25 -4.50
N LEU A 65 -19.43 11.09 -4.57
CA LEU A 65 -18.21 10.92 -5.35
C LEU A 65 -18.56 10.96 -6.85
N ARG A 66 -18.18 12.05 -7.53
CA ARG A 66 -18.49 12.27 -8.96
C ARG A 66 -17.74 11.32 -9.88
N GLU A 67 -16.52 10.97 -9.50
CA GLU A 67 -15.65 10.05 -10.22
C GLU A 67 -15.28 8.90 -9.30
N PRO A 68 -16.01 7.77 -9.37
CA PRO A 68 -15.75 6.61 -8.53
C PRO A 68 -14.31 6.08 -8.60
N GLU A 69 -13.69 6.18 -9.77
CA GLU A 69 -12.30 5.75 -10.00
C GLU A 69 -11.28 6.60 -9.22
N ALA A 70 -11.66 7.80 -8.75
CA ALA A 70 -10.83 8.64 -7.91
C ALA A 70 -10.81 8.20 -6.43
N LEU A 71 -11.58 7.17 -6.05
CA LEU A 71 -11.66 6.69 -4.66
C LEU A 71 -10.29 6.41 -4.01
N PRO A 72 -9.34 5.71 -4.67
CA PRO A 72 -8.02 5.46 -4.07
C PRO A 72 -7.27 6.75 -3.74
N GLY A 73 -7.27 7.70 -4.68
CA GLY A 73 -6.64 9.03 -4.50
C GLY A 73 -7.29 9.84 -3.39
N TRP A 74 -8.63 9.78 -3.30
CA TRP A 74 -9.38 10.43 -2.23
C TRP A 74 -9.05 9.82 -0.85
N ILE A 75 -8.97 8.48 -0.75
CA ILE A 75 -8.63 7.77 0.50
C ILE A 75 -7.24 8.18 0.98
N MET A 76 -6.25 8.15 0.09
CA MET A 76 -4.87 8.52 0.46
C MET A 76 -4.77 9.99 0.87
N THR A 77 -5.32 10.89 0.06
CA THR A 77 -5.31 12.34 0.35
C THR A 77 -5.97 12.64 1.69
N THR A 78 -7.12 12.04 1.94
CA THR A 78 -7.86 12.21 3.19
C THR A 78 -7.08 11.65 4.37
N THR A 79 -6.52 10.43 4.25
CA THR A 79 -5.72 9.80 5.32
C THR A 79 -4.50 10.65 5.67
N ARG A 80 -3.75 11.14 4.67
CA ARG A 80 -2.59 12.01 4.87
C ARG A 80 -2.98 13.32 5.54
N ASN A 81 -4.03 13.97 5.06
CA ASN A 81 -4.52 15.22 5.64
C ASN A 81 -4.94 15.05 7.10
N GLU A 82 -5.56 13.92 7.44
CA GLU A 82 -5.90 13.59 8.82
C GLU A 82 -4.65 13.32 9.68
N CYS A 83 -3.64 12.62 9.16
CA CYS A 83 -2.36 12.44 9.85
C CYS A 83 -1.69 13.80 10.15
N LEU A 84 -1.59 14.67 9.13
CA LEU A 84 -0.99 16.00 9.26
C LEU A 84 -1.81 16.88 10.22
N ARG A 85 -3.15 16.79 10.19
CA ARG A 85 -4.01 17.51 11.14
C ARG A 85 -3.68 17.12 12.57
N VAL A 86 -3.58 15.83 12.85
CA VAL A 86 -3.24 15.33 14.20
C VAL A 86 -1.85 15.79 14.64
N LEU A 87 -0.84 15.68 13.77
CA LEU A 87 0.53 16.14 14.06
C LEU A 87 0.57 17.65 14.36
N ARG A 88 -0.13 18.48 13.58
CA ARG A 88 -0.20 19.93 13.82
C ARG A 88 -0.88 20.27 15.15
N VAL A 89 -1.91 19.51 15.54
CA VAL A 89 -2.58 19.70 16.85
C VAL A 89 -1.62 19.35 17.98
N GLN A 90 -0.86 18.26 17.85
CA GLN A 90 0.16 17.84 18.83
C GLN A 90 1.29 18.87 18.97
N GLN A 91 1.81 19.38 17.85
CA GLN A 91 2.82 20.44 17.86
C GLN A 91 2.30 21.72 18.54
N ARG A 92 1.04 22.11 18.28
CA ARG A 92 0.42 23.27 18.95
C ARG A 92 0.20 23.06 20.45
N THR A 93 -0.01 21.82 20.89
CA THR A 93 -0.10 21.50 22.33
C THR A 93 1.27 21.39 23.00
N HIS A 94 2.36 21.36 22.22
CA HIS A 94 3.73 21.14 22.68
C HIS A 94 4.68 22.27 22.27
N LEU A 95 4.30 23.52 22.55
CA LEU A 95 5.08 24.77 22.35
C LEU A 95 5.43 25.10 20.88
N TYR A 96 5.25 26.38 20.54
CA TYR A 96 5.47 26.97 19.23
C TYR A 96 6.96 27.08 18.87
N ASP A 97 7.42 26.37 17.85
CA ASP A 97 8.68 26.65 17.14
C ASP A 97 8.35 27.33 15.79
N PRO A 98 8.72 28.61 15.57
CA PRO A 98 8.39 29.36 14.36
C PRO A 98 9.11 28.87 13.09
N LEU A 99 10.02 27.90 13.19
CA LEU A 99 10.84 27.43 12.05
C LEU A 99 10.29 26.17 11.36
N SER A 100 9.19 25.57 11.85
CA SER A 100 8.58 24.36 11.24
C SER A 100 7.57 24.69 10.12
N ALA A 101 7.84 25.70 9.30
CA ALA A 101 7.06 25.94 8.10
C ALA A 101 7.43 24.88 7.05
N GLU A 102 6.80 23.71 7.14
CA GLU A 102 6.80 22.76 6.02
C GLU A 102 6.17 23.46 4.81
N GLU A 103 6.98 23.67 3.76
CA GLU A 103 6.49 24.22 2.50
C GLU A 103 5.37 23.32 1.95
N PRO A 104 4.30 23.91 1.38
CA PRO A 104 3.25 23.13 0.76
C PRO A 104 3.84 22.33 -0.41
N VAL A 105 3.89 21.00 -0.24
CA VAL A 105 4.27 20.06 -1.30
C VAL A 105 3.39 20.34 -2.53
N GLY A 106 4.01 20.64 -3.67
CA GLY A 106 3.30 21.03 -4.89
C GLY A 106 2.40 19.90 -5.43
N GLU A 107 1.31 20.25 -6.11
CA GLU A 107 0.32 19.27 -6.64
C GLU A 107 0.94 18.17 -7.53
N ALA A 108 2.03 18.45 -8.24
CA ALA A 108 2.75 17.46 -9.05
C ALA A 108 3.54 16.44 -8.22
N ASP A 109 4.19 16.91 -7.14
CA ASP A 109 4.89 16.03 -6.18
C ASP A 109 3.88 15.18 -5.40
N MET A 110 2.70 15.76 -5.10
CA MET A 110 1.58 15.06 -4.47
C MET A 110 1.01 13.92 -5.32
N ALA A 111 0.83 14.15 -6.63
CA ALA A 111 0.35 13.12 -7.55
C ALA A 111 1.37 11.97 -7.72
N THR A 112 2.67 12.31 -7.72
CA THR A 112 3.74 11.31 -7.87
C THR A 112 3.88 10.44 -6.62
N ASP A 113 3.88 11.03 -5.41
CA ASP A 113 3.90 10.27 -4.14
C ASP A 113 2.66 9.38 -3.98
N LEU A 114 1.50 9.84 -4.49
CA LEU A 114 0.27 9.06 -4.54
C LEU A 114 0.40 7.81 -5.42
N ASP A 115 0.87 7.96 -6.65
CA ASP A 115 1.04 6.84 -7.58
C ASP A 115 2.06 5.83 -7.05
N GLU A 116 3.19 6.31 -6.50
CA GLU A 116 4.21 5.44 -5.90
C GLU A 116 3.69 4.68 -4.68
N GLU A 117 2.90 5.33 -3.82
CA GLU A 117 2.32 4.69 -2.64
C GLU A 117 1.22 3.67 -3.02
N MET A 118 0.38 4.00 -3.99
CA MET A 118 -0.60 3.04 -4.53
C MET A 118 0.10 1.81 -5.10
N LEU A 119 1.13 2.00 -5.94
CA LEU A 119 1.94 0.89 -6.48
C LEU A 119 2.61 0.07 -5.38
N ALA A 120 3.11 0.72 -4.32
CA ALA A 120 3.72 0.03 -3.19
C ALA A 120 2.69 -0.82 -2.42
N VAL A 121 1.46 -0.35 -2.27
CA VAL A 121 0.37 -1.10 -1.63
C VAL A 121 -0.07 -2.27 -2.48
N GLU A 122 -0.29 -2.06 -3.78
CA GLU A 122 -0.64 -3.14 -4.72
C GLU A 122 0.44 -4.21 -4.73
N ARG A 123 1.72 -3.82 -4.73
CA ARG A 123 2.85 -4.74 -4.64
C ARG A 123 2.82 -5.53 -3.34
N ARG A 124 2.61 -4.88 -2.19
CA ARG A 124 2.52 -5.56 -0.88
C ARG A 124 1.33 -6.53 -0.84
N GLN A 125 0.20 -6.15 -1.42
CA GLN A 125 -0.99 -6.99 -1.49
C GLN A 125 -0.74 -8.22 -2.36
N ALA A 126 -0.17 -8.03 -3.55
CA ALA A 126 0.21 -9.13 -4.44
C ALA A 126 1.21 -10.09 -3.79
N LEU A 127 2.18 -9.58 -3.02
CA LEU A 127 3.11 -10.38 -2.23
C LEU A 127 2.40 -11.18 -1.14
N ARG A 128 1.47 -10.57 -0.39
CA ARG A 128 0.69 -11.26 0.66
C ARG A 128 -0.18 -12.36 0.07
N ASP A 129 -0.90 -12.08 -1.01
CA ASP A 129 -1.79 -13.05 -1.65
C ASP A 129 -0.99 -14.17 -2.32
N GLY A 130 0.08 -13.84 -3.05
CA GLY A 130 0.98 -14.84 -3.63
C GLY A 130 1.66 -15.71 -2.57
N PHE A 131 2.01 -15.13 -1.41
CA PHE A 131 2.57 -15.91 -0.32
C PHE A 131 1.56 -16.92 0.25
N ARG A 132 0.28 -16.53 0.40
CA ARG A 132 -0.81 -17.43 0.84
C ARG A 132 -1.08 -18.58 -0.13
N GLU A 133 -0.79 -18.39 -1.42
CA GLU A 133 -0.92 -19.43 -2.46
C GLU A 133 0.22 -20.47 -2.45
N LEU A 134 1.31 -20.23 -1.71
CA LEU A 134 2.40 -21.20 -1.56
C LEU A 134 2.00 -22.40 -0.69
N THR A 135 2.71 -23.52 -0.84
CA THR A 135 2.61 -24.65 0.08
C THR A 135 3.07 -24.24 1.48
N GLU A 136 2.48 -24.81 2.53
CA GLU A 136 2.84 -24.52 3.94
C GLU A 136 4.35 -24.64 4.21
N GLN A 137 5.00 -25.66 3.64
CA GLN A 137 6.45 -25.85 3.78
C GLN A 137 7.26 -24.67 3.22
N CYS A 138 6.84 -24.10 2.08
CA CYS A 138 7.50 -22.92 1.51
C CYS A 138 7.21 -21.67 2.33
N GLN A 139 5.98 -21.52 2.84
CA GLN A 139 5.64 -20.40 3.72
C GLN A 139 6.51 -20.43 4.99
N ARG A 140 6.55 -21.57 5.70
CA ARG A 140 7.36 -21.75 6.92
C ARG A 140 8.84 -21.43 6.70
N LEU A 141 9.44 -21.94 5.63
CA LEU A 141 10.84 -21.67 5.30
C LEU A 141 11.09 -20.18 5.03
N LEU A 142 10.27 -19.55 4.18
CA LEU A 142 10.45 -18.15 3.82
C LEU A 142 10.19 -17.22 5.01
N THR A 143 9.16 -17.47 5.82
CA THR A 143 8.91 -16.70 7.05
C THR A 143 10.10 -16.76 7.99
N LYS A 144 10.66 -17.95 8.22
CA LYS A 144 11.80 -18.11 9.11
C LYS A 144 13.05 -17.39 8.58
N LEU A 145 13.31 -17.45 7.28
CA LEU A 145 14.45 -16.76 6.68
C LEU A 145 14.33 -15.24 6.64
N MET A 146 13.11 -14.69 6.77
CA MET A 146 12.82 -13.25 6.71
C MET A 146 12.57 -12.63 8.09
N THR A 147 12.83 -13.36 9.17
CA THR A 147 12.76 -12.82 10.53
C THR A 147 13.89 -11.79 10.73
N ASP A 148 13.65 -10.77 11.56
CA ASP A 148 14.65 -9.75 11.89
C ASP A 148 14.95 -9.82 13.41
N PRO A 149 16.18 -10.17 13.84
CA PRO A 149 17.34 -10.51 13.01
C PRO A 149 17.20 -11.89 12.30
N PRO A 150 17.88 -12.09 11.16
CA PRO A 150 17.81 -13.35 10.42
C PRO A 150 18.44 -14.50 11.22
N PRO A 151 17.76 -15.66 11.33
CA PRO A 151 18.29 -16.80 12.06
C PRO A 151 19.45 -17.46 11.32
N SER A 152 20.29 -18.18 12.07
CA SER A 152 21.33 -19.02 11.47
C SER A 152 20.72 -20.18 10.67
N TYR A 153 21.44 -20.69 9.66
CA TYR A 153 20.98 -21.85 8.89
C TYR A 153 20.92 -23.14 9.74
N GLN A 154 21.70 -23.23 10.82
CA GLN A 154 21.59 -24.32 11.80
C GLN A 154 20.23 -24.27 12.50
N THR A 155 19.84 -23.10 13.01
CA THR A 155 18.53 -22.88 13.64
C THR A 155 17.37 -23.20 12.68
N VAL A 156 17.49 -22.79 11.42
CA VAL A 156 16.48 -23.10 10.38
C VAL A 156 16.40 -24.60 10.12
N SER A 157 17.53 -25.29 10.03
CA SER A 157 17.60 -26.74 9.81
C SER A 157 16.95 -27.52 10.94
N GLU A 158 17.25 -27.15 12.18
CA GLU A 158 16.70 -27.79 13.39
C GLU A 158 15.19 -27.59 13.48
N GLU A 159 14.71 -26.34 13.38
CA GLU A 159 13.28 -26.03 13.54
C GLU A 159 12.39 -26.56 12.41
N LEU A 160 12.92 -26.62 11.18
CA LEU A 160 12.18 -27.09 10.02
C LEU A 160 12.45 -28.57 9.71
N ALA A 161 13.27 -29.25 10.54
CA ALA A 161 13.67 -30.64 10.36
C ALA A 161 14.12 -30.95 8.92
N MET A 162 14.97 -30.08 8.35
CA MET A 162 15.47 -30.20 6.97
C MET A 162 16.99 -30.08 6.92
N PRO A 163 17.72 -30.78 6.03
CA PRO A 163 19.18 -30.68 5.98
C PRO A 163 19.65 -29.25 5.69
N ILE A 164 20.69 -28.76 6.40
CA ILE A 164 21.30 -27.43 6.18
C ILE A 164 21.60 -27.19 4.69
N GLY A 165 22.23 -28.15 4.01
CA GLY A 165 22.58 -28.04 2.58
C GLY A 165 21.38 -27.93 1.63
N SER A 166 20.18 -28.28 2.10
CA SER A 166 18.94 -28.19 1.31
C SER A 166 18.24 -26.83 1.41
N ILE A 167 18.61 -25.97 2.37
CA ILE A 167 17.96 -24.67 2.63
C ILE A 167 18.04 -23.76 1.41
N GLY A 168 19.24 -23.55 0.85
CA GLY A 168 19.47 -22.68 -0.32
C GLY A 168 18.66 -23.12 -1.55
N PRO A 169 18.81 -24.38 -2.03
CA PRO A 169 18.03 -24.88 -3.15
C PRO A 169 16.51 -24.82 -2.93
N THR A 170 16.06 -25.12 -1.70
CA THR A 170 14.62 -25.06 -1.37
C THR A 170 14.10 -23.63 -1.37
N ARG A 171 14.88 -22.67 -0.84
CA ARG A 171 14.56 -21.24 -0.92
C ARG A 171 14.39 -20.78 -2.36
N ILE A 172 15.33 -21.13 -3.24
CA ILE A 172 15.26 -20.77 -4.67
C ILE A 172 13.98 -21.35 -5.31
N ARG A 173 13.69 -22.63 -5.06
CA ARG A 173 12.46 -23.25 -5.58
C ARG A 173 11.20 -22.57 -5.04
N CYS A 174 11.13 -22.25 -3.75
CA CYS A 174 9.99 -21.57 -3.14
C CYS A 174 9.79 -20.15 -3.67
N LEU A 175 10.87 -19.36 -3.83
CA LEU A 175 10.80 -18.04 -4.48
C LEU A 175 10.40 -18.16 -5.96
N GLY A 176 10.87 -19.19 -6.65
CA GLY A 176 10.46 -19.49 -8.02
C GLY A 176 8.98 -19.84 -8.15
N LYS A 177 8.42 -20.56 -7.16
CA LYS A 177 6.97 -20.79 -7.05
C LYS A 177 6.22 -19.49 -6.77
N LEU A 178 6.70 -18.68 -5.83
CA LEU A 178 6.08 -17.39 -5.46
C LEU A 178 5.95 -16.48 -6.68
N ARG A 179 7.01 -16.35 -7.48
CA ARG A 179 7.00 -15.55 -8.71
C ARG A 179 5.96 -16.00 -9.74
N LYS A 180 5.56 -17.28 -9.70
CA LYS A 180 4.59 -17.89 -10.64
C LYS A 180 3.17 -17.94 -10.08
N THR A 181 2.93 -17.43 -8.87
CA THR A 181 1.58 -17.39 -8.28
C THR A 181 0.66 -16.49 -9.10
N PRO A 182 -0.60 -16.88 -9.34
CA PRO A 182 -1.60 -16.03 -9.98
C PRO A 182 -1.63 -14.58 -9.46
N ALA A 183 -1.55 -14.38 -8.14
CA ALA A 183 -1.51 -13.04 -7.55
C ALA A 183 -0.33 -12.19 -8.03
N ILE A 184 0.89 -12.74 -8.03
CA ILE A 184 2.09 -12.04 -8.51
C ILE A 184 2.07 -11.85 -10.02
N MET A 185 1.67 -12.87 -10.78
CA MET A 185 1.58 -12.78 -12.25
C MET A 185 0.58 -11.73 -12.70
N ARG A 186 -0.56 -11.59 -12.00
CA ARG A 186 -1.55 -10.54 -12.26
C ARG A 186 -1.00 -9.15 -11.95
N PHE A 187 -0.27 -8.98 -10.86
CA PHE A 187 0.38 -7.70 -10.54
C PHE A 187 1.46 -7.33 -11.57
N LEU A 188 2.31 -8.28 -11.98
CA LEU A 188 3.36 -8.03 -12.97
C LEU A 188 2.82 -7.86 -14.41
N GLY A 189 1.65 -8.42 -14.71
CA GLY A 189 0.99 -8.33 -16.02
C GLY A 189 -0.02 -7.18 -16.14
N ALA A 190 -0.35 -6.49 -15.05
CA ALA A 190 -1.16 -5.28 -15.11
C ALA A 190 -0.35 -4.17 -15.80
N PRO A 191 -0.92 -3.43 -16.78
CA PRO A 191 -0.24 -2.28 -17.32
C PRO A 191 0.03 -1.31 -16.16
N SER A 192 1.29 -0.95 -15.94
CA SER A 192 1.62 0.14 -15.03
C SER A 192 0.94 1.40 -15.57
N THR A 193 -0.16 1.82 -14.96
CA THR A 193 -0.74 3.14 -15.16
C THR A 193 0.23 4.15 -14.55
N GLY A 194 1.31 4.43 -15.27
CA GLY A 194 2.41 5.28 -14.86
C GLY A 194 3.05 5.82 -16.12
N GLY A 195 2.52 6.94 -16.59
CA GLY A 195 2.95 7.61 -17.82
C GLY A 195 4.44 7.94 -17.78
N ARG A 196 5.17 7.45 -18.78
CA ARG A 196 6.45 8.05 -19.19
C ARG A 196 6.13 9.27 -20.05
N GLY A 197 6.46 10.46 -19.58
CA GLY A 197 6.28 11.69 -20.36
C GLY A 197 6.93 12.93 -19.76
N GLY A 198 8.23 13.10 -19.99
CA GLY A 198 9.02 14.29 -19.65
C GLY A 198 10.32 13.88 -18.97
N VAL A 199 11.52 14.29 -19.36
CA VAL A 199 11.95 15.45 -20.14
C VAL A 199 13.33 15.14 -20.71
N LEU A 200 13.57 15.40 -22.00
CA LEU A 200 14.91 15.78 -22.48
C LEU A 200 14.71 16.89 -23.51
N GLY A 201 14.85 18.12 -23.02
CA GLY A 201 15.08 19.26 -23.90
C GLY A 201 16.53 19.24 -24.39
N ALA A 202 16.73 19.64 -25.65
CA ALA A 202 17.98 20.22 -26.08
C ALA A 202 17.70 21.23 -27.20
N ALA A 203 17.98 22.48 -26.86
CA ALA A 203 18.04 23.62 -27.73
C ALA A 203 18.99 23.39 -28.91
N ALA A 204 18.57 23.83 -30.11
CA ALA A 204 19.48 24.38 -31.11
C ALA A 204 18.69 25.33 -32.02
N ARG A 205 18.71 26.62 -31.67
CA ARG A 205 18.46 27.74 -32.58
C ARG A 205 19.78 28.46 -32.81
N MET A 206 20.35 28.29 -33.99
CA MET A 206 21.25 29.21 -34.69
C MET A 206 20.85 29.00 -36.17
N GLY A 207 20.45 29.98 -36.97
CA GLY A 207 20.86 31.38 -36.95
C GLY A 207 21.93 31.58 -38.00
N GLN A 208 21.49 31.56 -39.26
CA GLN A 208 22.20 31.83 -40.53
C GLN A 208 23.16 30.77 -41.06
#